data_AF-A0A5C7T8Q7-F1
#
_entry.id   AF-A0A5C7T8Q7-F1
#
_cell.length_a   1.000
_cell.length_b   1.000
_cell.length_c   1.000
_cell.angle_alpha   90.00
_cell.angle_beta   90.00
_cell.angle_gamma   90.00
#
_symmetry.space_group_name_H-M   'P 1'
#
loop_
_entity.id
_entity.type
_entity.pdbx_description
1 polymer ?
#
loop_
_entity_poly.entity_id
_entity_poly.type
_entity_poly.pdbx_seq_one_letter_code
_entity_poly.pdbx_strand_id
1 'polypeptide(L)'
;MESVRGPTVVIHFDGQRCIHSRHCVLDRPDVFVPNVAGDWIHPERATPAELLELAHNCPSGAIQCAAADGAAMEAAPRVNTVRVRENGPLAFRAPISIDGSDQGYRLTLCRCGASTHKPYCDGSHTAAGFVATGEPAAVESAPLAQRDGPLRIEPLKDGPLHVRGNLEVITGTGKTVNRVTECWLCRCGHSGDKPYCDGSHRSAGFRSDP
;
A
#
# COMPACT_ATOMS: atom_id res chain seq x y z
N MET A 1 -1.56 -10.26 12.73
CA MET A 1 -2.33 -9.05 13.06
C MET A 1 -2.50 -8.96 14.56
N GLU A 2 -2.11 -7.84 15.14
CA GLU A 2 -2.25 -7.48 16.56
C GLU A 2 -3.38 -6.45 16.69
N SER A 3 -4.21 -6.55 17.73
CA SER A 3 -5.28 -5.59 17.99
C SER A 3 -5.20 -5.12 19.43
N VAL A 4 -5.04 -3.81 19.63
CA VAL A 4 -4.86 -3.21 20.95
C VAL A 4 -6.02 -2.26 21.21
N ARG A 5 -6.80 -2.58 22.25
CA ARG A 5 -8.02 -1.85 22.62
C ARG A 5 -7.69 -0.79 23.65
N GLY A 6 -7.93 0.47 23.30
CA GLY A 6 -7.99 1.58 24.26
C GLY A 6 -9.42 1.91 24.69
N PRO A 7 -9.60 3.01 25.44
CA PRO A 7 -10.90 3.44 25.95
C PRO A 7 -11.89 3.83 24.85
N THR A 8 -11.40 4.46 23.77
CA THR A 8 -12.23 5.04 22.70
C THR A 8 -11.93 4.50 21.31
N VAL A 9 -10.74 3.91 21.11
CA VAL A 9 -10.25 3.41 19.82
C VAL A 9 -9.62 2.04 20.00
N VAL A 10 -9.82 1.17 19.01
CA VAL A 10 -9.06 -0.06 18.81
C VAL A 10 -8.08 0.18 17.66
N ILE A 11 -6.79 -0.03 17.93
CA ILE A 11 -5.74 0.01 16.90
C ILE A 11 -5.51 -1.42 16.42
N HIS A 12 -5.55 -1.61 15.11
CA HIS A 12 -5.13 -2.84 14.44
C HIS A 12 -3.78 -2.63 13.79
N PHE A 13 -2.83 -3.53 14.06
CA PHE A 13 -1.50 -3.54 13.46
C PHE A 13 -1.25 -4.85 12.70
N ASP A 14 -0.91 -4.74 11.42
CA ASP A 14 -0.51 -5.86 10.59
C ASP A 14 0.97 -5.76 10.17
N GLY A 15 1.82 -6.51 10.89
CA GLY A 15 3.26 -6.58 10.61
C GLY A 15 3.60 -7.08 9.21
N GLN A 16 2.75 -7.88 8.55
CA GLN A 16 3.00 -8.36 7.19
C GLN A 16 2.92 -7.23 6.15
N ARG A 17 2.13 -6.18 6.44
CA ARG A 17 1.97 -4.99 5.60
C ARG A 17 2.95 -3.88 5.97
N CYS A 18 3.63 -3.96 7.12
CA CYS A 18 4.45 -2.87 7.61
C CYS A 18 5.70 -2.69 6.73
N ILE A 19 5.83 -1.53 6.09
CA ILE A 19 7.03 -1.17 5.30
C ILE A 19 8.12 -0.49 6.13
N HIS A 20 7.96 -0.48 7.46
CA HIS A 20 8.82 0.25 8.39
C HIS A 20 9.07 1.72 7.97
N SER A 21 8.02 2.44 7.53
CA SER A 21 8.13 3.88 7.19
C SER A 21 8.40 4.76 8.41
N ARG A 22 8.27 4.19 9.62
CA ARG A 22 8.51 4.82 10.92
C ARG A 22 7.60 6.00 11.28
N HIS A 23 6.62 6.37 10.45
CA HIS A 23 5.67 7.44 10.80
C HIS A 23 5.01 7.21 12.16
N CYS A 24 4.64 5.97 12.49
CA CYS A 24 4.03 5.67 13.80
C CYS A 24 4.91 6.06 15.00
N VAL A 25 6.19 5.69 14.95
CA VAL A 25 7.15 5.94 16.04
C VAL A 25 7.76 7.34 16.00
N LEU A 26 7.61 8.07 14.89
CA LEU A 26 8.09 9.45 14.74
C LEU A 26 7.00 10.46 15.07
N ASP A 27 5.76 10.19 14.65
CA ASP A 27 4.62 11.07 14.88
C ASP A 27 4.08 10.92 16.31
N ARG A 28 4.02 9.68 16.84
CA ARG A 28 3.52 9.36 18.19
C ARG A 28 4.39 8.32 18.91
N PRO A 29 5.64 8.66 19.28
CA PRO A 29 6.54 7.78 20.03
C PRO A 29 6.01 7.38 21.42
N ASP A 30 5.02 8.11 21.93
CA ASP A 30 4.31 7.80 23.17
C ASP A 30 3.22 6.73 22.97
N VAL A 31 2.60 6.67 21.78
CA VAL A 31 1.61 5.64 21.41
C VAL A 31 2.29 4.38 20.88
N PHE A 32 3.20 4.51 19.92
CA PHE A 32 3.99 3.40 19.39
C PHE A 32 5.41 3.50 19.93
N VAL A 33 5.70 2.70 20.96
CA VAL A 33 6.96 2.76 21.71
C VAL A 33 7.90 1.66 21.20
N PRO A 34 8.90 1.98 20.36
CA PRO A 34 9.77 0.94 19.80
C PRO A 34 10.75 0.39 20.85
N ASN A 35 11.16 -0.87 20.67
CA ASN A 35 12.25 -1.52 21.41
C ASN A 35 12.04 -1.65 22.93
N VAL A 36 10.80 -1.83 23.37
CA VAL A 36 10.46 -2.10 24.77
C VAL A 36 10.16 -3.58 25.00
N ALA A 37 10.38 -4.02 26.24
CA ALA A 37 9.83 -5.28 26.70
C ALA A 37 8.37 -5.07 27.13
N GLY A 38 7.45 -5.92 26.64
CA GLY A 38 6.02 -5.82 26.92
C GLY A 38 5.26 -5.04 25.87
N ASP A 39 4.17 -4.39 26.29
CA ASP A 39 3.28 -3.64 25.40
C ASP A 39 4.00 -2.47 24.75
N TRP A 40 3.79 -2.31 23.44
CA TRP A 40 4.47 -1.30 22.62
C TRP A 40 3.48 -0.39 21.88
N ILE A 41 2.17 -0.65 21.99
CA ILE A 41 1.09 0.15 21.42
C ILE A 41 0.18 0.60 22.57
N HIS A 42 -0.05 1.91 22.70
CA HIS A 42 -0.77 2.53 23.81
C HIS A 42 -1.85 3.50 23.30
N PRO A 43 -3.02 2.99 22.84
CA PRO A 43 -4.06 3.85 22.27
C PRO A 43 -4.63 4.86 23.28
N GLU A 44 -4.56 4.58 24.58
CA GLU A 44 -5.05 5.46 25.65
C GLU A 44 -4.29 6.79 25.78
N ARG A 45 -3.13 6.93 25.14
CA ARG A 45 -2.28 8.13 25.21
C ARG A 45 -2.64 9.19 24.17
N ALA A 46 -3.61 8.93 23.31
CA ALA A 46 -3.99 9.79 22.20
C ALA A 46 -5.50 9.97 22.10
N THR A 47 -5.92 11.09 21.52
CA THR A 47 -7.32 11.30 21.16
C THR A 47 -7.70 10.45 19.93
N PRO A 48 -9.00 10.14 19.70
CA PRO A 48 -9.43 9.43 18.51
C PRO A 48 -9.00 10.10 17.19
N ALA A 49 -9.00 11.43 17.15
CA ALA A 49 -8.59 12.19 15.96
C ALA A 49 -7.09 12.04 15.67
N GLU A 50 -6.25 12.09 16.71
CA GLU A 50 -4.80 11.88 16.57
C GLU A 50 -4.46 10.45 16.14
N LEU A 51 -5.17 9.44 16.68
CA LEU A 51 -4.98 8.05 16.27
C LEU A 51 -5.43 7.79 14.84
N LEU A 52 -6.51 8.45 14.40
CA LEU A 52 -6.96 8.38 13.01
C LEU A 52 -5.94 9.01 12.07
N GLU A 53 -5.39 10.17 12.42
CA GLU A 53 -4.34 10.83 11.63
C GLU A 53 -3.07 9.98 11.56
N LEU A 54 -2.67 9.38 12.68
CA LEU A 54 -1.55 8.44 12.75
C LEU A 54 -1.75 7.23 11.81
N ALA A 55 -2.96 6.66 11.80
CA ALA A 55 -3.32 5.56 10.88
C ALA A 55 -3.31 6.01 9.42
N HIS A 56 -3.81 7.23 9.12
CA HIS A 56 -3.75 7.83 7.79
C HIS A 56 -2.32 8.04 7.30
N ASN A 57 -1.40 8.39 8.21
CA ASN A 57 0.02 8.53 7.90
C ASN A 57 0.73 7.19 7.67
N CYS A 58 0.14 6.04 8.05
CA CYS A 58 0.69 4.74 7.72
C CYS A 58 0.52 4.43 6.21
N PRO A 59 1.59 4.51 5.39
CA PRO A 59 1.47 4.46 3.94
C PRO A 59 1.06 3.08 3.41
N SER A 60 1.34 2.01 4.16
CA SER A 60 0.98 0.65 3.78
C SER A 60 -0.38 0.20 4.31
N GLY A 61 -1.04 1.05 5.12
CA GLY A 61 -2.25 0.68 5.84
C GLY A 61 -2.03 -0.45 6.85
N ALA A 62 -0.78 -0.69 7.28
CA ALA A 62 -0.48 -1.64 8.34
C ALA A 62 -1.08 -1.22 9.69
N ILE A 63 -1.39 0.07 9.86
CA ILE A 63 -2.11 0.61 11.02
C ILE A 63 -3.48 1.06 10.53
N GLN A 64 -4.51 0.55 11.20
CA GLN A 64 -5.92 0.88 10.97
C GLN A 64 -6.59 1.11 12.33
N CYS A 65 -7.61 1.95 12.35
CA CYS A 65 -8.34 2.28 13.58
C CYS A 65 -9.85 2.02 13.43
N ALA A 66 -10.45 1.51 14.50
CA ALA A 66 -11.90 1.45 14.67
C ALA A 66 -12.28 2.09 16.01
N ALA A 67 -13.47 2.65 16.11
CA ALA A 67 -13.98 3.13 17.39
C ALA A 67 -14.17 1.94 18.35
N ALA A 68 -14.15 2.20 19.66
CA ALA A 68 -14.26 1.14 20.66
C ALA A 68 -15.58 0.33 20.56
N ASP A 69 -16.64 0.95 20.04
CA ASP A 69 -17.94 0.32 19.76
C ASP A 69 -17.98 -0.43 18.40
N GLY A 70 -16.89 -0.42 17.65
CA GLY A 70 -16.76 -1.07 16.35
C GLY A 70 -17.12 -0.18 15.16
N ALA A 71 -17.50 1.09 15.37
CA ALA A 71 -17.77 2.00 14.25
C ALA A 71 -16.50 2.27 13.43
N ALA A 72 -16.65 2.30 12.11
CA ALA A 72 -15.56 2.63 11.21
C ALA A 72 -15.12 4.09 11.41
N MET A 73 -13.81 4.31 11.58
CA MET A 73 -13.24 5.65 11.70
C MET A 73 -12.70 6.20 10.38
N GLU A 74 -12.28 5.31 9.47
CA GLU A 74 -11.74 5.68 8.17
C GLU A 74 -12.84 5.76 7.11
N ALA A 75 -12.68 6.68 6.15
CA ALA A 75 -13.57 6.80 5.00
C ALA A 75 -12.84 6.47 3.70
N ALA A 76 -13.59 5.95 2.73
CA ALA A 76 -13.09 5.71 1.38
C ALA A 76 -12.54 7.01 0.75
N PRO A 77 -11.43 6.94 0.00
CA PRO A 77 -10.89 8.10 -0.70
C PRO A 77 -11.80 8.53 -1.86
N ARG A 78 -11.82 9.84 -2.16
CA ARG A 78 -12.56 10.41 -3.30
C ARG A 78 -11.92 10.14 -4.67
N VAL A 79 -10.67 9.67 -4.68
CA VAL A 79 -9.91 9.35 -5.89
C VAL A 79 -9.06 8.13 -5.58
N ASN A 80 -9.20 7.11 -6.40
CA ASN A 80 -8.38 5.93 -6.39
C ASN A 80 -7.04 6.23 -7.07
N THR A 81 -5.94 5.97 -6.35
CA THR A 81 -4.60 6.23 -6.87
C THR A 81 -3.68 5.05 -6.65
N VAL A 82 -2.75 4.86 -7.57
CA VAL A 82 -1.50 4.12 -7.32
C VAL A 82 -0.33 5.07 -7.56
N ARG A 83 0.45 5.30 -6.51
CA ARG A 83 1.65 6.13 -6.55
C ARG A 83 2.87 5.27 -6.82
N VAL A 84 3.57 5.57 -7.90
CA VAL A 84 4.85 4.91 -8.24
C VAL A 84 5.97 5.61 -7.45
N ARG A 85 6.57 4.92 -6.48
CA ARG A 85 7.68 5.51 -5.69
C ARG A 85 9.01 5.26 -6.35
N GLU A 86 9.85 6.30 -6.44
CA GLU A 86 11.24 6.21 -6.92
C GLU A 86 11.98 5.06 -6.22
N ASN A 87 12.63 4.19 -7.01
CA ASN A 87 13.39 3.03 -6.53
C ASN A 87 12.62 2.11 -5.57
N GLY A 88 11.30 2.19 -5.59
CA GLY A 88 10.47 1.68 -4.51
C GLY A 88 9.15 1.08 -4.98
N PRO A 89 8.22 0.85 -4.04
CA PRO A 89 6.99 0.10 -4.27
C PRO A 89 5.90 0.91 -4.97
N LEU A 90 4.75 0.24 -5.19
CA LEU A 90 3.50 0.84 -5.62
C LEU A 90 2.63 1.11 -4.38
N ALA A 91 2.28 2.37 -4.12
CA ALA A 91 1.44 2.75 -2.98
C ALA A 91 0.02 3.09 -3.44
N PHE A 92 -0.92 2.20 -3.12
CA PHE A 92 -2.34 2.29 -3.46
C PHE A 92 -3.12 3.04 -2.39
N ARG A 93 -4.11 3.81 -2.84
CA ARG A 93 -5.15 4.42 -2.00
C ARG A 93 -6.49 4.32 -2.71
N ALA A 94 -7.34 3.40 -2.26
CA ALA A 94 -8.67 3.06 -2.79
C ALA A 94 -9.34 2.10 -1.77
N PRO A 95 -10.65 1.83 -1.82
CA PRO A 95 -11.23 0.62 -1.22
C PRO A 95 -10.66 -0.62 -1.91
N ILE A 96 -9.68 -1.29 -1.30
CA ILE A 96 -8.87 -2.32 -1.96
C ILE A 96 -9.27 -3.72 -1.50
N SER A 97 -9.37 -4.66 -2.43
CA SER A 97 -9.36 -6.09 -2.12
C SER A 97 -8.24 -6.82 -2.85
N ILE A 98 -7.65 -7.83 -2.18
CA ILE A 98 -6.74 -8.82 -2.79
C ILE A 98 -7.42 -10.17 -2.75
N ASP A 99 -7.61 -10.80 -3.91
CA ASP A 99 -8.26 -12.12 -4.05
C ASP A 99 -9.59 -12.21 -3.27
N GLY A 100 -10.34 -11.11 -3.25
CA GLY A 100 -11.63 -10.99 -2.54
C GLY A 100 -11.52 -10.64 -1.04
N SER A 101 -10.33 -10.65 -0.45
CA SER A 101 -10.08 -10.22 0.92
C SER A 101 -9.96 -8.69 1.01
N ASP A 102 -10.75 -8.05 1.87
CA ASP A 102 -10.68 -6.61 2.12
C ASP A 102 -9.32 -6.22 2.74
N GLN A 103 -8.71 -5.18 2.19
CA GLN A 103 -7.42 -4.64 2.63
C GLN A 103 -7.55 -3.22 3.21
N GLY A 104 -8.76 -2.67 3.27
CA GLY A 104 -9.01 -1.29 3.67
C GLY A 104 -8.59 -0.29 2.60
N TYR A 105 -8.08 0.89 3.02
CA TYR A 105 -7.96 2.05 2.12
C TYR A 105 -6.55 2.41 1.66
N ARG A 106 -5.51 1.77 2.20
CA ARG A 106 -4.09 2.05 1.90
C ARG A 106 -3.34 0.73 1.78
N LEU A 107 -2.54 0.56 0.74
CA LEU A 107 -1.74 -0.65 0.58
C LEU A 107 -0.46 -0.38 -0.20
N THR A 108 0.66 -0.97 0.22
CA THR A 108 1.93 -0.82 -0.48
C THR A 108 2.41 -2.17 -0.99
N LEU A 109 2.47 -2.33 -2.32
CA LEU A 109 2.79 -3.59 -2.99
C LEU A 109 4.18 -3.57 -3.62
N CYS A 110 4.82 -4.75 -3.65
CA CYS A 110 6.16 -4.93 -4.17
C CYS A 110 6.22 -4.62 -5.67
N ARG A 111 7.21 -3.82 -6.09
CA ARG A 111 7.54 -3.56 -7.49
C ARG A 111 8.89 -4.17 -7.91
N CYS A 112 9.74 -4.49 -6.94
CA CYS A 112 11.14 -4.89 -7.16
C CYS A 112 11.37 -6.40 -7.32
N GLY A 113 10.40 -7.25 -6.97
CA GLY A 113 10.56 -8.71 -6.97
C GLY A 113 11.27 -9.31 -5.75
N ALA A 114 11.88 -8.50 -4.87
CA ALA A 114 12.72 -8.97 -3.77
C ALA A 114 11.99 -9.22 -2.44
N SER A 115 10.74 -8.74 -2.27
CA SER A 115 10.01 -8.84 -0.99
C SER A 115 9.86 -10.29 -0.50
N THR A 116 9.98 -10.55 0.79
CA THR A 116 9.67 -11.86 1.40
C THR A 116 8.21 -11.97 1.85
N HIS A 117 7.45 -10.87 1.81
CA HIS A 117 6.02 -10.81 2.13
C HIS A 117 5.16 -10.50 0.90
N LYS A 118 5.55 -11.00 -0.28
CA LYS A 118 4.78 -10.76 -1.52
C LYS A 118 3.31 -11.18 -1.31
N PRO A 119 2.35 -10.41 -1.89
CA PRO A 119 2.53 -9.29 -2.81
C PRO A 119 2.91 -7.95 -2.13
N TYR A 120 2.93 -7.90 -0.79
CA TYR A 120 3.25 -6.69 -0.03
C TYR A 120 4.72 -6.29 -0.19
N CYS A 121 4.99 -4.99 -0.04
CA CYS A 121 6.35 -4.49 0.12
C CYS A 121 6.79 -4.65 1.58
N ASP A 122 8.02 -5.07 1.79
CA ASP A 122 8.69 -5.24 3.09
C ASP A 122 9.94 -4.36 3.24
N GLY A 123 10.27 -3.56 2.22
CA GLY A 123 11.47 -2.72 2.18
C GLY A 123 12.69 -3.38 1.50
N SER A 124 12.62 -4.65 1.12
CA SER A 124 13.74 -5.41 0.51
C SER A 124 14.32 -4.79 -0.77
N HIS A 125 13.61 -3.86 -1.42
CA HIS A 125 14.09 -3.11 -2.58
C HIS A 125 15.38 -2.32 -2.32
N THR A 126 15.62 -1.88 -1.07
CA THR A 126 16.84 -1.14 -0.71
C THR A 126 18.06 -2.07 -0.75
N ALA A 127 17.99 -3.20 -0.04
CA ALA A 127 19.07 -4.19 -0.02
C ALA A 127 19.28 -4.84 -1.39
N ALA A 128 18.20 -5.03 -2.16
CA ALA A 128 18.25 -5.55 -3.53
C ALA A 128 18.81 -4.54 -4.55
N GLY A 129 19.06 -3.27 -4.16
CA GLY A 129 19.56 -2.24 -5.07
C GLY A 129 18.59 -1.96 -6.24
N PHE A 130 17.29 -2.03 -6.00
CA PHE A 130 16.29 -1.85 -7.05
C PHE A 130 16.32 -0.40 -7.57
N VAL A 131 16.57 -0.24 -8.87
CA VAL A 131 16.56 1.06 -9.54
C VAL A 131 15.42 1.12 -10.55
N ALA A 132 14.49 2.05 -10.33
CA ALA A 132 13.41 2.34 -11.26
C ALA A 132 12.74 3.69 -10.96
N THR A 133 12.52 4.49 -12.01
CA THR A 133 11.85 5.78 -11.91
C THR A 133 10.49 5.69 -11.21
N GLY A 134 10.21 6.69 -10.38
CA GLY A 134 8.90 7.05 -9.82
C GLY A 134 8.19 8.15 -10.63
N GLU A 135 8.81 8.63 -11.70
CA GLU A 135 8.31 9.63 -12.64
C GLU A 135 8.24 9.02 -14.05
N PRO A 136 7.43 7.97 -14.29
CA PRO A 136 7.26 7.40 -15.63
C PRO A 136 6.66 8.43 -16.60
N ALA A 137 6.88 8.23 -17.89
CA ALA A 137 6.29 9.07 -18.92
C ALA A 137 4.76 9.04 -18.85
N ALA A 138 4.14 10.19 -19.05
CA ALA A 138 2.69 10.26 -19.13
C ALA A 138 2.21 9.66 -20.45
N VAL A 139 1.12 8.89 -20.38
CA VAL A 139 0.39 8.38 -21.54
C VAL A 139 -0.90 9.17 -21.65
N GLU A 140 -1.25 9.57 -22.87
CA GLU A 140 -2.54 10.24 -23.11
C GLU A 140 -3.69 9.32 -22.67
N SER A 141 -4.56 9.86 -21.82
CA SER A 141 -5.67 9.11 -21.24
C SER A 141 -6.86 10.03 -20.99
N ALA A 142 -8.04 9.58 -21.40
CA ALA A 142 -9.28 10.30 -21.17
C ALA A 142 -9.59 10.36 -19.67
N PRO A 143 -10.30 11.41 -19.20
CA PRO A 143 -10.83 11.43 -17.83
C PRO A 143 -11.71 10.21 -17.55
N LEU A 144 -11.62 9.67 -16.33
CA LEU A 144 -12.53 8.61 -15.88
C LEU A 144 -13.92 9.19 -15.62
N ALA A 145 -14.97 8.44 -15.96
CA ALA A 145 -16.35 8.80 -15.62
C ALA A 145 -16.57 8.83 -14.09
N GLN A 146 -15.89 7.95 -13.37
CA GLN A 146 -15.85 7.88 -11.91
C GLN A 146 -14.40 7.72 -11.45
N ARG A 147 -13.99 8.44 -10.39
CA ARG A 147 -12.61 8.45 -9.90
C ARG A 147 -12.40 7.61 -8.64
N ASP A 148 -13.48 7.21 -7.98
CA ASP A 148 -13.51 6.40 -6.76
C ASP A 148 -14.13 5.01 -7.03
N GLY A 149 -14.47 4.28 -5.97
CA GLY A 149 -15.07 2.95 -6.03
C GLY A 149 -14.07 1.83 -5.74
N PRO A 150 -14.50 0.56 -5.71
CA PRO A 150 -13.65 -0.56 -5.32
C PRO A 150 -12.52 -0.81 -6.34
N LEU A 151 -11.35 -1.17 -5.82
CA LEU A 151 -10.19 -1.60 -6.59
C LEU A 151 -9.83 -3.04 -6.23
N ARG A 152 -9.96 -3.95 -7.20
CA ARG A 152 -9.60 -5.37 -7.05
C ARG A 152 -8.19 -5.58 -7.56
N ILE A 153 -7.36 -6.25 -6.77
CA ILE A 153 -5.98 -6.58 -7.12
C ILE A 153 -5.82 -8.10 -7.03
N GLU A 154 -5.36 -8.72 -8.11
CA GLU A 154 -5.10 -10.16 -8.19
C GLU A 154 -3.62 -10.35 -8.56
N PRO A 155 -2.75 -10.68 -7.60
CA PRO A 155 -1.39 -11.05 -7.92
C PRO A 155 -1.40 -12.35 -8.72
N LEU A 156 -0.88 -12.32 -9.94
CA LEU A 156 -0.80 -13.51 -10.75
C LEU A 156 0.39 -14.37 -10.29
N LYS A 157 0.21 -15.69 -10.30
CA LYS A 157 1.29 -16.66 -10.07
C LYS A 157 2.44 -16.38 -11.03
N ASP A 158 3.64 -16.23 -10.46
CA ASP A 158 4.88 -15.93 -11.19
C ASP A 158 4.78 -14.70 -12.12
N GLY A 159 3.81 -13.81 -11.86
CA GLY A 159 3.35 -12.80 -12.80
C GLY A 159 3.09 -11.43 -12.17
N PRO A 160 2.51 -10.50 -12.93
CA PRO A 160 2.21 -9.14 -12.48
C PRO A 160 1.04 -9.07 -11.48
N LEU A 161 0.78 -7.86 -10.98
CA LEU A 161 -0.48 -7.53 -10.30
C LEU A 161 -1.52 -7.18 -11.36
N HIS A 162 -2.61 -7.93 -11.44
CA HIS A 162 -3.78 -7.56 -12.25
C HIS A 162 -4.68 -6.65 -11.42
N VAL A 163 -4.86 -5.41 -11.86
CA VAL A 163 -5.61 -4.38 -11.12
C VAL A 163 -6.85 -4.00 -11.91
N ARG A 164 -8.02 -4.05 -11.28
CA ARG A 164 -9.33 -3.72 -11.87
C ARG A 164 -10.10 -2.72 -11.00
N GLY A 165 -10.71 -1.73 -11.65
CA GLY A 165 -11.41 -0.61 -11.01
C GLY A 165 -10.83 0.73 -11.45
N ASN A 166 -11.55 1.81 -11.17
CA ASN A 166 -11.13 3.17 -11.51
C ASN A 166 -9.80 3.48 -10.83
N LEU A 167 -8.78 3.89 -11.60
CA LEU A 167 -7.45 4.11 -11.07
C LEU A 167 -6.72 5.23 -11.80
N GLU A 168 -6.20 6.18 -11.03
CA GLU A 168 -5.19 7.11 -11.50
C GLU A 168 -3.79 6.61 -11.12
N VAL A 169 -2.96 6.34 -12.12
CA VAL A 169 -1.54 6.09 -11.93
C VAL A 169 -0.85 7.44 -11.81
N ILE A 170 -0.19 7.67 -10.68
CA ILE A 170 0.46 8.94 -10.37
C ILE A 170 1.94 8.74 -10.04
N THR A 171 2.73 9.76 -10.32
CA THR A 171 4.15 9.78 -9.97
C THR A 171 4.37 9.94 -8.47
N GLY A 172 5.62 9.77 -8.03
CA GLY A 172 6.04 10.00 -6.65
C GLY A 172 5.62 11.37 -6.12
N THR A 173 5.68 12.41 -6.97
CA THR A 173 5.24 13.78 -6.65
C THR A 173 3.74 14.02 -6.81
N GLY A 174 3.02 13.12 -7.47
CA GLY A 174 1.54 13.13 -7.55
C GLY A 174 0.99 13.59 -8.89
N LYS A 175 1.84 13.78 -9.91
CA LYS A 175 1.39 14.05 -11.28
C LYS A 175 0.68 12.81 -11.84
N THR A 176 -0.51 12.96 -12.41
CA THR A 176 -1.18 11.87 -13.13
C THR A 176 -0.42 11.54 -14.41
N VAL A 177 -0.10 10.26 -14.61
CA VAL A 177 0.58 9.74 -15.81
C VAL A 177 -0.31 8.82 -16.63
N ASN A 178 -1.33 8.21 -16.02
CA ASN A 178 -2.31 7.40 -16.74
C ASN A 178 -3.62 7.30 -15.95
N ARG A 179 -4.72 7.03 -16.65
CA ARG A 179 -6.05 6.78 -16.09
C ARG A 179 -6.61 5.52 -16.74
N VAL A 180 -6.90 4.52 -15.93
CA VAL A 180 -7.30 3.18 -16.40
C VAL A 180 -8.42 2.62 -15.53
N THR A 181 -9.17 1.68 -16.10
CA THR A 181 -10.11 0.82 -15.36
C THR A 181 -9.57 -0.61 -15.18
N GLU A 182 -8.49 -0.95 -15.89
CA GLU A 182 -7.81 -2.24 -15.83
C GLU A 182 -6.34 -2.08 -16.25
N CYS A 183 -5.40 -2.69 -15.53
CA CYS A 183 -4.00 -2.75 -15.94
C CYS A 183 -3.25 -3.92 -15.28
N TRP A 184 -2.04 -4.19 -15.78
CA TRP A 184 -1.10 -5.14 -15.19
C TRP A 184 0.16 -4.42 -14.75
N LEU A 185 0.42 -4.38 -13.45
CA LEU A 185 1.58 -3.69 -12.88
C LEU A 185 2.71 -4.68 -12.60
N CYS A 186 3.93 -4.29 -12.95
CA CYS A 186 5.12 -5.09 -12.70
C CYS A 186 5.35 -5.27 -11.19
N ARG A 187 5.49 -6.53 -10.76
CA ARG A 187 6.00 -6.87 -9.42
C ARG A 187 7.29 -7.66 -9.41
N CYS A 188 7.82 -8.02 -10.59
CA CYS A 188 9.05 -8.80 -10.71
C CYS A 188 10.32 -7.94 -10.68
N GLY A 189 10.23 -6.63 -10.91
CA GLY A 189 11.38 -5.73 -10.99
C GLY A 189 12.07 -5.65 -12.37
N HIS A 190 11.72 -6.51 -13.33
CA HIS A 190 12.47 -6.65 -14.59
C HIS A 190 11.83 -6.00 -15.82
N SER A 191 10.61 -5.47 -15.72
CA SER A 191 9.95 -4.88 -16.90
C SER A 191 10.73 -3.69 -17.50
N GLY A 192 10.80 -3.59 -18.82
CA GLY A 192 11.27 -2.41 -19.53
C GLY A 192 10.25 -1.27 -19.54
N ASP A 193 8.97 -1.58 -19.33
CA ASP A 193 7.84 -0.64 -19.37
C ASP A 193 7.27 -0.32 -17.98
N LYS A 194 8.13 -0.23 -16.96
CA LYS A 194 7.69 0.07 -15.59
C LYS A 194 6.90 1.40 -15.55
N PRO A 195 5.78 1.47 -14.80
CA PRO A 195 5.34 0.53 -13.77
C PRO A 195 4.52 -0.67 -14.29
N TYR A 196 4.28 -0.76 -15.59
CA TYR A 196 3.49 -1.81 -16.21
C TYR A 196 4.29 -3.09 -16.43
N CYS A 197 3.58 -4.17 -16.71
CA CYS A 197 4.16 -5.45 -17.07
C CYS A 197 4.24 -5.59 -18.59
N ASP A 198 5.42 -5.95 -19.09
CA ASP A 198 5.72 -6.25 -20.49
C ASP A 198 6.01 -7.74 -20.76
N GLY A 199 5.79 -8.60 -19.75
CA GLY A 199 6.07 -10.04 -19.84
C GLY A 199 7.48 -10.45 -19.37
N SER A 200 8.37 -9.52 -19.03
CA SER A 200 9.75 -9.81 -18.60
C SER A 200 9.87 -10.73 -17.38
N HIS A 201 8.81 -10.92 -16.60
CA HIS A 201 8.78 -11.87 -15.49
C HIS A 201 9.09 -13.32 -15.93
N ARG A 202 8.75 -13.70 -17.17
CA ARG A 202 8.99 -15.05 -17.69
C ARG A 202 10.47 -15.31 -17.91
N SER A 203 11.14 -14.42 -18.64
CA SER A 203 12.58 -14.52 -18.93
C SER A 203 13.44 -14.26 -17.69
N ALA A 204 12.98 -13.40 -16.78
CA ALA A 204 13.64 -13.18 -15.49
C ALA A 204 13.49 -14.36 -14.51
N GLY A 205 12.70 -15.38 -14.84
CA GLY A 205 12.47 -16.52 -13.95
C GLY A 205 11.79 -16.14 -12.64
N PHE A 206 10.95 -15.10 -12.64
CA PHE A 206 10.26 -14.65 -11.43
C PHE A 206 9.43 -15.80 -10.85
N ARG A 207 9.53 -15.99 -9.53
CA ARG A 207 8.77 -17.00 -8.78
C ARG A 207 8.08 -16.36 -7.60
N SER A 208 6.78 -16.52 -7.54
CA SER A 208 5.97 -16.12 -6.39
C SER A 208 4.57 -16.69 -6.57
N ASP A 209 4.03 -17.20 -5.47
CA ASP A 209 2.60 -17.49 -5.39
C ASP A 209 1.79 -16.19 -5.51
N PRO A 210 0.48 -16.31 -5.84
CA PRO A 210 -0.49 -15.22 -5.73
C PRO A 210 -0.42 -14.53 -4.35
#